data_AF-A0A1V3SVB6-F1
#
_entry.id   AF-A0A1V3SVB6-F1
#
_cell.length_a   1.000
_cell.length_b   1.000
_cell.length_c   1.000
_cell.angle_alpha   90.00
_cell.angle_beta   90.00
_cell.angle_gamma   90.00
#
_symmetry.space_group_name_H-M   'P 1'
#
loop_
_entity.id
_entity.type
_entity.pdbx_description
1 polymer ?
#
loop_
_entity_poly.entity_id
_entity_poly.type
_entity_poly.pdbx_seq_one_letter_code
_entity_poly.pdbx_strand_id
1 'polypeptide(L)'
;MFDESLYLSVDPNPANVMAELQRGQIIVLRQIPEILQLGEKILDLTFKYSGKQGYAKVKGLMETGSADNLEAIFLFYRAIRAVMDSRYISCLFSDLIKSFNLPNQILIDSSTFRIILKSQYENVQQRQDLFDPVDFVGRGPNDREQIFYKHFWGCPHRDIDVRHGHFQFNFWFPWHAMNKEQSLLFFPEAYRSDVPQYGKDLDPDSPSNWGLGHAMSVPLTFGDTLLFHSQVVHASPSQSPEKDRISTEIRVAAGALDGNERVYRRLYWNIQNFQTSLDEKVSPQERAEEYLTTVFDQDVTLNKALQGCTAHAVVHRLFLKPYSSLDAAFMNRSSEALSNMLLLNAEEWELLLSRLMSLPSGEDLNFMLARISYHQGFKDVSLKFILRILDGTQSFHWSLQAARLAEELLCDDIALDGFYKTIDLAKTSDFKLDRFTLDMPPPRSPGLLQLFPDSTISITEWFIKRIRINKLITPNPSGLDPTLLYGPEPPIRYRNQLTKRSMGELLRNFLLNMFRIG
;
A
#
# COMPACT_ATOMS: atom_id res chain seq x y z
N MET A 1 -24.90 17.93 -26.45
CA MET A 1 -24.59 18.62 -25.18
C MET A 1 -24.07 17.55 -24.25
N PHE A 2 -22.86 17.70 -23.71
CA PHE A 2 -22.31 16.77 -22.73
C PHE A 2 -23.10 16.91 -21.42
N ASP A 3 -23.55 15.79 -20.85
CA ASP A 3 -24.31 15.77 -19.61
C ASP A 3 -23.40 15.27 -18.47
N GLU A 4 -22.86 16.21 -17.68
CA GLU A 4 -21.99 15.91 -16.53
C GLU A 4 -22.66 14.96 -15.52
N SER A 5 -24.00 14.98 -15.41
CA SER A 5 -24.74 14.16 -14.44
C SER A 5 -24.69 12.65 -14.73
N LEU A 6 -24.29 12.26 -15.95
CA LEU A 6 -24.08 10.87 -16.32
C LEU A 6 -22.75 10.31 -15.79
N TYR A 7 -21.83 11.17 -15.34
CA TYR A 7 -20.48 10.79 -14.95
C TYR A 7 -20.06 11.32 -13.58
N LEU A 8 -20.95 12.08 -12.93
CA LEU A 8 -20.74 12.68 -11.61
C LEU A 8 -21.81 12.20 -10.64
N SER A 9 -21.36 11.63 -9.52
CA SER A 9 -22.21 11.32 -8.37
C SER A 9 -21.82 12.20 -7.19
N VAL A 10 -22.79 12.65 -6.40
CA VAL A 10 -22.55 13.53 -5.25
C VAL A 10 -23.18 12.89 -4.01
N ASP A 11 -22.35 12.67 -2.99
CA ASP A 11 -22.72 12.07 -1.71
C ASP A 11 -23.60 10.81 -1.83
N PRO A 12 -23.20 9.81 -2.66
CA PRO A 12 -23.93 8.56 -2.74
C PRO A 12 -23.93 7.86 -1.38
N ASN A 13 -24.91 6.99 -1.16
CA ASN A 13 -24.87 6.07 -0.03
C ASN A 13 -23.52 5.31 -0.05
N PRO A 14 -22.77 5.24 1.06
CA PRO A 14 -21.48 4.55 1.11
C PRO A 14 -21.50 3.15 0.51
N ALA A 15 -22.57 2.39 0.71
CA ALA A 15 -22.73 1.04 0.17
C ALA A 15 -22.75 0.97 -1.38
N ASN A 16 -23.00 2.10 -2.07
CA ASN A 16 -23.03 2.20 -3.52
C ASN A 16 -21.71 2.67 -4.14
N VAL A 17 -20.75 3.16 -3.34
CA VAL A 17 -19.50 3.76 -3.82
C VAL A 17 -18.75 2.83 -4.77
N MET A 18 -18.59 1.55 -4.39
CA MET A 18 -17.94 0.56 -5.26
C MET A 18 -18.64 0.42 -6.61
N ALA A 19 -19.97 0.29 -6.62
CA ALA A 19 -20.75 0.08 -7.83
C ALA A 19 -20.69 1.30 -8.77
N GLU A 20 -20.64 2.51 -8.23
CA GLU A 20 -20.52 3.75 -9.00
C GLU A 20 -19.13 3.91 -9.60
N LEU A 21 -18.07 3.69 -8.81
CA LEU A 21 -16.70 3.69 -9.31
C LEU A 21 -16.45 2.62 -10.39
N GLN A 22 -17.07 1.44 -10.27
CA GLN A 22 -17.03 0.40 -11.30
C GLN A 22 -17.74 0.79 -12.60
N ARG A 23 -18.62 1.79 -12.58
CA ARG A 23 -19.24 2.38 -13.78
C ARG A 23 -18.42 3.51 -14.37
N GLY A 24 -17.31 3.91 -13.73
CA GLY A 24 -16.48 5.04 -14.15
C GLY A 24 -16.99 6.39 -13.67
N GLN A 25 -17.90 6.41 -12.69
CA GLN A 25 -18.35 7.66 -12.07
C GLN A 25 -17.20 8.32 -11.33
N ILE A 26 -17.13 9.64 -11.44
CA ILE A 26 -16.41 10.49 -10.49
C ILE A 26 -17.38 10.78 -9.35
N ILE A 27 -17.01 10.42 -8.13
CA ILE A 27 -17.84 10.68 -6.95
C ILE A 27 -17.28 11.90 -6.24
N VAL A 28 -18.15 12.81 -5.83
CA VAL A 28 -17.81 13.91 -4.93
C VAL A 28 -18.42 13.60 -3.58
N LEU A 29 -17.59 13.53 -2.55
CA LEU A 29 -18.08 13.53 -1.18
C LEU A 29 -17.81 14.90 -0.55
N ARG A 30 -18.83 15.50 0.05
CA ARG A 30 -18.77 16.85 0.62
C ARG A 30 -18.59 16.79 2.12
N GLN A 31 -17.77 17.70 2.64
CA GLN A 31 -17.61 17.94 4.08
C GLN A 31 -17.32 16.65 4.88
N ILE A 32 -16.36 15.86 4.39
CA ILE A 32 -15.94 14.60 4.99
C ILE A 32 -15.33 14.87 6.37
N PRO A 33 -15.87 14.26 7.45
CA PRO A 33 -15.39 14.46 8.81
C PRO A 33 -13.89 14.18 8.97
N GLU A 34 -13.38 13.13 8.34
CA GLU A 34 -11.97 12.74 8.38
C GLU A 34 -11.05 13.83 7.81
N ILE A 35 -11.47 14.54 6.74
CA ILE A 35 -10.68 15.63 6.15
C ILE A 35 -10.69 16.86 7.06
N LEU A 36 -11.86 17.19 7.62
CA LEU A 36 -12.00 18.31 8.55
C LEU A 36 -11.15 18.08 9.81
N GLN A 37 -11.23 16.88 10.39
CA GLN A 37 -10.43 16.47 11.55
C GLN A 37 -8.93 16.48 11.25
N LEU A 38 -8.53 16.02 10.06
CA LEU A 38 -7.14 16.08 9.65
C LEU A 38 -6.65 17.54 9.56
N GLY A 39 -7.47 18.47 9.04
CA GLY A 39 -7.14 19.90 9.03
C GLY A 39 -6.98 20.50 10.43
N GLU A 40 -7.90 20.20 11.33
CA GLU A 40 -7.77 20.59 12.74
C GLU A 40 -6.48 20.04 13.36
N LYS A 41 -6.14 18.78 13.07
CA LYS A 41 -4.91 18.16 13.56
C LYS A 41 -3.66 18.86 13.07
N ILE A 42 -3.59 19.22 11.79
CA ILE A 42 -2.46 19.97 11.23
C ILE A 42 -2.28 21.31 11.95
N LEU A 43 -3.38 22.00 12.24
CA LEU A 43 -3.36 23.25 12.97
C LEU A 43 -2.95 23.08 14.44
N ASP A 44 -3.44 22.05 15.12
CA ASP A 44 -3.05 21.71 16.50
C ASP A 44 -1.56 21.38 16.61
N LEU A 45 -1.05 20.57 15.69
CA LEU A 45 0.36 20.24 15.60
C LEU A 45 1.20 21.50 15.41
N THR A 46 0.79 22.37 14.49
CA THR A 46 1.45 23.66 14.26
C THR A 46 1.45 24.53 15.52
N PHE A 47 0.31 24.62 16.21
CA PHE A 47 0.21 25.38 17.46
C PHE A 47 1.15 24.84 18.54
N LYS A 48 1.21 23.50 18.70
CA LYS A 48 2.12 22.86 19.64
C LYS A 48 3.59 23.19 19.36
N TYR A 49 3.99 23.28 18.10
CA TYR A 49 5.37 23.55 17.71
C TYR A 49 5.76 25.04 17.66
N SER A 50 4.81 25.92 17.35
CA SER A 50 5.12 27.31 16.97
C SER A 50 4.13 28.35 17.52
N GLY A 51 3.24 27.94 18.43
CA GLY A 51 2.30 28.79 19.13
C GLY A 51 1.26 29.46 18.22
N LYS A 52 0.62 30.50 18.75
CA LYS A 52 -0.47 31.24 18.08
C LYS A 52 -0.08 31.83 16.72
N GLN A 53 1.16 32.32 16.60
CA GLN A 53 1.63 32.94 15.36
C GLN A 53 1.80 31.91 14.24
N GLY A 54 2.40 30.75 14.54
CA GLY A 54 2.52 29.65 13.57
C GLY A 54 1.15 29.13 13.14
N TYR A 55 0.24 28.92 14.11
CA TYR A 55 -1.14 28.52 13.84
C TYR A 55 -1.83 29.47 12.85
N ALA A 56 -1.75 30.78 13.08
CA ALA A 56 -2.38 31.78 12.22
C ALA A 56 -1.81 31.77 10.79
N LYS A 57 -0.49 31.58 10.64
CA LYS A 57 0.18 31.47 9.33
C LYS A 57 -0.31 30.25 8.55
N VAL A 58 -0.33 29.07 9.17
CA VAL A 58 -0.77 27.83 8.51
C VAL A 58 -2.27 27.85 8.22
N LYS A 59 -3.09 28.40 9.12
CA LYS A 59 -4.51 28.62 8.87
C LYS A 59 -4.73 29.51 7.65
N GLY A 60 -4.01 30.63 7.55
CA GLY A 60 -4.07 31.49 6.37
C GLY A 60 -3.65 30.80 5.07
N LEU A 61 -2.63 29.93 5.12
CA LEU A 61 -2.24 29.09 3.98
C LEU A 61 -3.37 28.14 3.55
N MET A 62 -4.02 27.45 4.48
CA MET A 62 -5.14 26.55 4.19
C MET A 62 -6.41 27.28 3.72
N GLU A 63 -6.66 28.50 4.21
CA GLU A 63 -7.81 29.30 3.79
C GLU A 63 -7.64 29.87 2.39
N THR A 64 -6.43 30.31 2.04
CA THR A 64 -6.17 31.06 0.80
C THR A 64 -5.55 30.22 -0.31
N GLY A 65 -4.86 29.12 0.03
CA GLY A 65 -4.00 28.37 -0.88
C GLY A 65 -2.74 29.13 -1.34
N SER A 66 -2.51 30.36 -0.88
CA SER A 66 -1.33 31.15 -1.26
C SER A 66 -0.11 30.68 -0.47
N ALA A 67 0.91 30.25 -1.21
CA ALA A 67 2.17 29.81 -0.65
C ALA A 67 3.22 30.93 -0.69
N ASP A 68 2.87 32.18 -0.37
CA ASP A 68 3.82 33.31 -0.41
C ASP A 68 4.73 33.38 0.84
N ASN A 69 4.40 32.63 1.90
CA ASN A 69 5.13 32.65 3.16
C ASN A 69 5.89 31.34 3.38
N LEU A 70 7.22 31.39 3.24
CA LEU A 70 8.11 30.24 3.43
C LEU A 70 7.97 29.57 4.80
N GLU A 71 7.77 30.35 5.86
CA GLU A 71 7.59 29.81 7.21
C GLU A 71 6.25 29.07 7.33
N ALA A 72 5.17 29.59 6.73
CA ALA A 72 3.89 28.91 6.68
C ALA A 72 4.00 27.56 5.95
N ILE A 73 4.70 27.53 4.81
CA ILE A 73 4.96 26.30 4.04
C ILE A 73 5.73 25.30 4.90
N PHE A 74 6.81 25.73 5.55
CA PHE A 74 7.63 24.86 6.40
C PHE A 74 6.82 24.26 7.56
N LEU A 75 6.06 25.08 8.28
CA LEU A 75 5.26 24.63 9.42
C LEU A 75 4.18 23.62 8.99
N PHE A 76 3.50 23.91 7.88
CA PHE A 76 2.50 23.01 7.29
C PHE A 76 3.14 21.70 6.80
N TYR A 77 4.25 21.77 6.07
CA TYR A 77 5.03 20.62 5.61
C TYR A 77 5.46 19.72 6.79
N ARG A 78 5.96 20.31 7.87
CA ARG A 78 6.38 19.56 9.07
C ARG A 78 5.20 18.83 9.71
N ALA A 79 4.03 19.48 9.82
CA ALA A 79 2.83 18.86 10.36
C ALA A 79 2.32 17.71 9.45
N ILE A 80 2.33 17.92 8.13
CA ILE A 80 1.98 16.88 7.15
C ILE A 80 2.90 15.67 7.26
N ARG A 81 4.21 15.89 7.31
CA ARG A 81 5.19 14.79 7.44
C ARG A 81 4.92 13.98 8.70
N ALA A 82 4.57 14.62 9.81
CA ALA A 82 4.24 13.93 11.05
C ALA A 82 3.01 13.02 10.90
N VAL A 83 1.93 13.46 10.26
CA VAL A 83 0.71 12.63 10.06
C VAL A 83 0.91 11.55 8.99
N MET A 84 1.70 11.81 7.95
CA MET A 84 1.99 10.88 6.87
C MET A 84 2.93 9.75 7.33
N ASP A 85 4.08 10.11 7.90
CA ASP A 85 5.11 9.14 8.33
C ASP A 85 4.64 8.27 9.50
N SER A 86 3.61 8.72 10.24
CA SER A 86 3.02 7.97 11.35
C SER A 86 1.89 7.04 10.95
N ARG A 87 1.35 7.07 9.73
CA ARG A 87 0.10 6.36 9.35
C ARG A 87 -1.18 6.87 10.02
N TYR A 88 -1.16 8.10 10.57
CA TYR A 88 -2.35 8.75 11.12
C TYR A 88 -3.52 8.73 10.13
N ILE A 89 -3.25 9.08 8.87
CA ILE A 89 -4.27 9.19 7.81
C ILE A 89 -4.86 7.83 7.47
N SER A 90 -4.03 6.79 7.38
CA SER A 90 -4.50 5.42 7.11
C SER A 90 -5.45 4.94 8.19
N CYS A 91 -5.15 5.24 9.47
CA CYS A 91 -6.02 4.94 10.60
C CYS A 91 -7.31 5.76 10.55
N LEU A 92 -7.21 7.07 10.34
CA LEU A 92 -8.35 7.99 10.34
C LEU A 92 -9.41 7.61 9.30
N PHE A 93 -9.00 7.24 8.09
CA PHE A 93 -9.91 6.90 6.99
C PHE A 93 -10.39 5.43 7.00
N SER A 94 -9.87 4.59 7.90
CA SER A 94 -10.09 3.15 7.86
C SER A 94 -11.57 2.73 7.96
N ASP A 95 -12.34 3.41 8.81
CA ASP A 95 -13.76 3.10 9.02
C ASP A 95 -14.63 3.58 7.86
N LEU A 96 -14.36 4.77 7.32
CA LEU A 96 -15.03 5.28 6.12
C LEU A 96 -14.84 4.32 4.94
N ILE A 97 -13.62 3.87 4.70
CA ILE A 97 -13.31 2.94 3.59
C ILE A 97 -14.02 1.59 3.77
N LYS A 98 -14.12 1.09 5.00
CA LYS A 98 -14.86 -0.15 5.30
C LYS A 98 -16.36 -0.02 5.04
N SER A 99 -16.91 1.19 5.11
CA SER A 99 -18.32 1.42 4.80
C SER A 99 -18.67 1.30 3.30
N PHE A 100 -17.67 1.22 2.42
CA PHE A 100 -17.85 1.22 0.96
C PHE A 100 -18.16 -0.15 0.33
N ASN A 101 -18.44 -1.18 1.15
CA ASN A 101 -18.78 -2.53 0.70
C ASN A 101 -17.76 -3.13 -0.29
N LEU A 102 -16.48 -2.88 -0.04
CA LEU A 102 -15.37 -3.35 -0.85
C LEU A 102 -15.10 -4.86 -0.62
N PRO A 103 -14.59 -5.59 -1.63
CA PRO A 103 -14.16 -6.97 -1.43
C PRO A 103 -13.03 -7.03 -0.39
N ASN A 104 -12.99 -8.14 0.36
CA ASN A 104 -11.96 -8.39 1.37
C ASN A 104 -10.54 -8.32 0.79
N GLN A 105 -9.54 -8.25 1.68
CA GLN A 105 -8.16 -7.87 1.33
C GLN A 105 -8.11 -6.42 0.83
N ILE A 106 -8.54 -5.52 1.71
CA ILE A 106 -8.51 -4.08 1.49
C ILE A 106 -7.16 -3.56 1.98
N LEU A 107 -6.42 -2.93 1.09
CA LEU A 107 -5.17 -2.27 1.38
C LEU A 107 -5.35 -0.75 1.25
N ILE A 108 -4.71 -0.01 2.15
CA ILE A 108 -4.70 1.47 2.16
C ILE A 108 -3.25 1.97 2.19
N ASP A 109 -2.93 2.98 1.38
CA ASP A 109 -1.60 3.57 1.37
C ASP A 109 -1.35 4.56 2.53
N SER A 110 -0.15 5.15 2.60
CA SER A 110 0.20 6.18 3.60
C SER A 110 -0.29 7.58 3.23
N SER A 111 -1.09 7.70 2.17
CA SER A 111 -1.34 8.91 1.40
C SER A 111 -0.11 9.49 0.70
N THR A 112 -0.39 10.29 -0.31
CA THR A 112 0.55 11.08 -1.10
C THR A 112 0.18 12.55 -0.97
N PHE A 113 1.17 13.36 -0.61
CA PHE A 113 1.03 14.80 -0.49
C PHE A 113 1.70 15.49 -1.67
N ARG A 114 1.00 16.46 -2.28
CA ARG A 114 1.56 17.27 -3.36
C ARG A 114 1.37 18.75 -3.03
N ILE A 115 2.50 19.47 -3.03
CA ILE A 115 2.59 20.91 -2.88
C ILE A 115 3.18 21.46 -4.18
N ILE A 116 2.32 22.04 -5.00
CA ILE A 116 2.71 22.75 -6.21
C ILE A 116 2.94 24.20 -5.82
N LEU A 117 4.18 24.66 -6.00
CA LEU A 117 4.59 26.01 -5.66
C LEU A 117 4.96 26.77 -6.93
N LYS A 118 4.42 27.97 -7.07
CA LYS A 118 4.74 28.89 -8.14
C LYS A 118 6.05 29.61 -7.90
N SER A 119 6.01 30.52 -6.94
CA SER A 119 7.04 31.55 -6.74
C SER A 119 8.07 31.12 -5.71
N GLN A 120 7.69 30.20 -4.81
CA GLN A 120 8.53 29.77 -3.70
C GLN A 120 9.27 28.46 -3.97
N TYR A 121 9.06 27.78 -5.11
CA TYR A 121 9.68 26.48 -5.34
C TYR A 121 11.21 26.54 -5.20
N GLU A 122 11.85 27.50 -5.89
CA GLU A 122 13.30 27.68 -5.80
C GLU A 122 13.76 28.04 -4.39
N ASN A 123 13.02 28.89 -3.69
CA ASN A 123 13.35 29.29 -2.31
C ASN A 123 13.25 28.11 -1.35
N VAL A 124 12.22 27.28 -1.48
CA VAL A 124 12.01 26.06 -0.69
C VAL A 124 13.10 25.04 -1.00
N GLN A 125 13.46 24.86 -2.26
CA GLN A 125 14.53 23.95 -2.69
C GLN A 125 15.92 24.35 -2.16
N GLN A 126 16.19 25.64 -2.01
CA GLN A 126 17.46 26.16 -1.49
C GLN A 126 17.60 26.04 0.04
N ARG A 127 16.48 25.89 0.77
CA ARG A 127 16.44 25.84 2.24
C ARG A 127 16.50 24.41 2.76
N GLN A 128 17.63 23.75 2.49
CA GLN A 128 17.89 22.37 2.95
C GLN A 128 17.99 22.24 4.49
N ASP A 129 18.09 23.37 5.19
CA ASP A 129 17.96 23.44 6.65
C ASP A 129 16.52 23.27 7.14
N LEU A 130 15.53 23.47 6.26
CA LEU A 130 14.10 23.38 6.55
C LEU A 130 13.42 22.20 5.84
N PHE A 131 13.85 21.87 4.62
CA PHE A 131 13.20 20.87 3.76
C PHE A 131 14.15 19.74 3.38
N ASP A 132 13.62 18.52 3.32
CA ASP A 132 14.43 17.35 2.95
C ASP A 132 14.64 17.33 1.42
N PRO A 133 15.90 17.27 0.92
CA PRO A 133 16.16 17.18 -0.52
C PRO A 133 15.47 16.00 -1.21
N VAL A 134 15.14 14.92 -0.50
CA VAL A 134 14.42 13.77 -1.09
C VAL A 134 13.00 14.12 -1.53
N ASP A 135 12.39 15.15 -0.93
CA ASP A 135 11.00 15.53 -1.18
C ASP A 135 10.80 16.34 -2.48
N PHE A 136 11.89 16.63 -3.20
CA PHE A 136 11.90 17.33 -4.49
C PHE A 136 12.17 16.42 -5.69
N VAL A 137 12.48 15.15 -5.47
CA VAL A 137 12.89 14.23 -6.54
C VAL A 137 12.20 12.88 -6.40
N GLY A 138 11.37 12.53 -7.38
CA GLY A 138 10.88 11.15 -7.52
C GLY A 138 12.00 10.21 -7.97
N ARG A 139 12.40 9.27 -7.10
CA ARG A 139 13.50 8.31 -7.38
C ARG A 139 13.04 6.97 -7.97
N GLY A 140 11.74 6.79 -8.14
CA GLY A 140 11.13 5.64 -8.77
C GLY A 140 9.96 5.07 -7.97
N PRO A 141 9.38 3.93 -8.40
CA PRO A 141 8.22 3.31 -7.73
C PRO A 141 8.55 2.73 -6.35
N ASN A 142 9.83 2.78 -5.96
CA ASN A 142 10.41 2.11 -4.80
C ASN A 142 10.77 3.06 -3.66
N ASP A 143 10.67 4.35 -3.92
CA ASP A 143 11.02 5.42 -2.99
C ASP A 143 9.78 6.26 -2.68
N ARG A 144 9.91 7.14 -1.69
CA ARG A 144 8.85 8.06 -1.33
C ARG A 144 8.51 8.94 -2.52
N GLU A 145 7.23 9.28 -2.61
CA GLU A 145 6.79 10.24 -3.61
C GLU A 145 7.36 11.62 -3.33
N GLN A 146 7.68 12.33 -4.41
CA GLN A 146 7.99 13.74 -4.37
C GLN A 146 6.80 14.50 -3.78
N ILE A 147 7.07 15.41 -2.84
CA ILE A 147 6.07 16.26 -2.21
C ILE A 147 6.01 17.62 -2.92
N PHE A 148 7.17 18.23 -3.18
CA PHE A 148 7.24 19.55 -3.79
C PHE A 148 7.41 19.45 -5.30
N TYR A 149 6.52 20.09 -6.04
CA TYR A 149 6.60 20.15 -7.50
C TYR A 149 6.76 21.60 -7.95
N LYS A 150 7.70 21.81 -8.88
CA LYS A 150 7.72 23.02 -9.71
C LYS A 150 6.61 22.87 -10.73
N HIS A 151 5.84 23.93 -10.96
CA HIS A 151 4.83 24.08 -12.03
C HIS A 151 4.72 22.88 -12.97
N PHE A 152 3.66 22.09 -12.79
CA PHE A 152 3.50 20.85 -13.51
C PHE A 152 2.09 20.75 -14.07
N TRP A 153 1.98 20.75 -15.40
CA TRP A 153 0.84 20.12 -16.03
C TRP A 153 1.18 18.63 -16.14
N GLY A 154 0.35 17.82 -15.50
CA GLY A 154 0.49 16.38 -15.54
C GLY A 154 -0.18 15.88 -16.78
N CYS A 155 0.58 15.25 -17.67
CA CYS A 155 0.03 14.62 -18.85
C CYS A 155 -1.11 13.66 -18.45
N PRO A 156 -2.14 13.51 -19.29
CA PRO A 156 -3.23 12.59 -19.02
C PRO A 156 -2.66 11.20 -18.77
N HIS A 157 -3.08 10.55 -17.69
CA HIS A 157 -2.62 9.23 -17.30
C HIS A 157 -3.69 8.45 -16.53
N ARG A 158 -3.44 7.16 -16.37
CA ARG A 158 -4.07 6.27 -15.39
C ARG A 158 -3.06 6.03 -14.28
N ASP A 159 -3.55 5.96 -13.05
CA ASP A 159 -2.70 5.57 -11.91
C ASP A 159 -2.30 4.10 -12.00
N ILE A 160 -3.17 3.26 -12.56
CA ILE A 160 -2.83 1.89 -12.97
C ILE A 160 -2.85 1.80 -14.49
N ASP A 161 -1.67 1.60 -15.07
CA ASP A 161 -1.43 1.47 -16.52
C ASP A 161 -0.90 0.09 -16.93
N VAL A 162 -0.99 -0.90 -16.03
CA VAL A 162 -0.54 -2.28 -16.22
C VAL A 162 -1.63 -3.27 -15.86
N ARG A 163 -1.48 -4.52 -16.29
CA ARG A 163 -2.42 -5.59 -15.96
C ARG A 163 -2.57 -5.78 -14.44
N HIS A 164 -3.77 -6.07 -13.96
CA HIS A 164 -4.09 -6.29 -12.54
C HIS A 164 -5.46 -6.99 -12.41
N GLY A 165 -5.74 -7.59 -11.24
CA GLY A 165 -7.05 -8.21 -10.94
C GLY A 165 -7.74 -7.65 -9.69
N HIS A 166 -7.18 -6.63 -9.04
CA HIS A 166 -7.80 -5.97 -7.89
C HIS A 166 -8.61 -4.75 -8.33
N PHE A 167 -9.48 -4.26 -7.45
CA PHE A 167 -10.15 -2.97 -7.61
C PHE A 167 -9.31 -1.89 -6.92
N GLN A 168 -8.95 -0.80 -7.60
CA GLN A 168 -8.24 0.34 -6.99
C GLN A 168 -8.94 1.65 -7.31
N PHE A 169 -9.03 2.52 -6.30
CA PHE A 169 -9.53 3.87 -6.43
C PHE A 169 -8.73 4.84 -5.56
N ASN A 170 -8.86 6.12 -5.87
CA ASN A 170 -8.17 7.19 -5.17
C ASN A 170 -9.20 8.11 -4.50
N PHE A 171 -8.94 8.52 -3.27
CA PHE A 171 -9.43 9.79 -2.73
C PHE A 171 -8.47 10.88 -3.17
N TRP A 172 -8.99 11.99 -3.67
CA TRP A 172 -8.21 13.20 -3.91
C TRP A 172 -8.92 14.37 -3.28
N PHE A 173 -8.23 15.14 -2.44
CA PHE A 173 -8.82 16.32 -1.81
C PHE A 173 -7.85 17.49 -1.68
N PRO A 174 -8.35 18.72 -1.79
CA PRO A 174 -7.55 19.91 -1.63
C PRO A 174 -7.50 20.38 -0.17
N TRP A 175 -6.44 21.12 0.17
CA TRP A 175 -6.30 21.76 1.49
C TRP A 175 -6.87 23.17 1.56
N HIS A 176 -7.40 23.65 0.45
CA HIS A 176 -7.98 24.98 0.28
C HIS A 176 -9.06 24.92 -0.80
N ALA A 177 -9.88 25.97 -0.93
CA ALA A 177 -10.86 26.02 -2.01
C ALA A 177 -10.18 25.99 -3.39
N MET A 178 -10.77 25.24 -4.32
CA MET A 178 -10.33 25.11 -5.70
C MET A 178 -11.51 25.26 -6.66
N ASN A 179 -11.35 26.13 -7.65
CA ASN A 179 -12.28 26.24 -8.75
C ASN A 179 -12.06 25.12 -9.80
N LYS A 180 -12.89 25.09 -10.85
CA LYS A 180 -12.78 24.07 -11.90
C LYS A 180 -11.40 24.09 -12.57
N GLU A 181 -10.80 25.26 -12.75
CA GLU A 181 -9.50 25.42 -13.41
C GLU A 181 -8.30 24.94 -12.55
N GLN A 182 -8.49 24.75 -11.24
CA GLN A 182 -7.46 24.26 -10.30
C GLN A 182 -7.62 22.78 -9.92
N SER A 183 -8.81 22.22 -10.15
CA SER A 183 -9.12 20.82 -9.83
C SER A 183 -8.52 19.87 -10.87
N LEU A 184 -8.61 18.55 -10.62
CA LEU A 184 -8.20 17.55 -11.59
C LEU A 184 -9.09 17.60 -12.84
N LEU A 185 -8.49 17.28 -13.99
CA LEU A 185 -9.18 17.04 -15.25
C LEU A 185 -9.46 15.54 -15.38
N PHE A 186 -10.71 15.15 -15.60
CA PHE A 186 -11.14 13.77 -15.82
C PHE A 186 -11.67 13.58 -17.23
N PHE A 187 -11.46 12.39 -17.77
CA PHE A 187 -11.95 11.97 -19.08
C PHE A 187 -12.78 10.69 -18.92
N PRO A 188 -14.03 10.80 -18.43
CA PRO A 188 -14.83 9.62 -18.08
C PRO A 188 -15.23 8.79 -19.30
N GLU A 189 -15.38 9.41 -20.48
CA GLU A 189 -15.64 8.71 -21.74
C GLU A 189 -14.49 7.77 -22.14
N ALA A 190 -13.27 8.02 -21.63
CA ALA A 190 -12.10 7.17 -21.80
C ALA A 190 -11.93 6.09 -20.70
N TYR A 191 -12.88 6.00 -19.75
CA TYR A 191 -12.85 4.93 -18.76
C TYR A 191 -13.08 3.58 -19.47
N ARG A 192 -12.13 2.65 -19.28
CA ARG A 192 -12.11 1.31 -19.91
C ARG A 192 -12.01 1.30 -21.44
N SER A 193 -11.71 2.43 -22.08
CA SER A 193 -11.35 2.45 -23.50
C SER A 193 -9.86 2.12 -23.69
N ASP A 194 -9.49 1.62 -24.87
CA ASP A 194 -8.09 1.60 -25.25
C ASP A 194 -7.65 3.04 -25.56
N VAL A 195 -6.61 3.53 -24.88
CA VAL A 195 -6.06 4.87 -25.11
C VAL A 195 -4.56 4.73 -25.35
N PRO A 196 -4.02 5.35 -26.41
CA PRO A 196 -2.59 5.31 -26.69
C PRO A 196 -1.78 5.77 -25.46
N GLN A 197 -0.62 5.16 -25.26
CA GLN A 197 0.29 5.56 -24.19
C GLN A 197 0.61 7.07 -24.28
N TYR A 198 0.56 7.70 -23.11
CA TYR A 198 0.55 9.14 -22.87
C TYR A 198 1.62 9.88 -23.68
N GLY A 199 1.18 10.68 -24.65
CA GLY A 199 2.05 11.43 -25.55
C GLY A 199 2.60 12.70 -24.88
N LYS A 200 3.88 13.00 -25.15
CA LYS A 200 4.52 14.28 -24.79
C LYS A 200 4.11 15.43 -25.73
N ASP A 201 3.41 15.12 -26.82
CA ASP A 201 3.06 16.05 -27.90
C ASP A 201 1.62 16.60 -27.77
N LEU A 202 1.00 16.46 -26.59
CA LEU A 202 -0.32 17.04 -26.32
C LEU A 202 -0.18 18.52 -25.98
N ASP A 203 -1.02 19.36 -26.62
CA ASP A 203 -1.14 20.77 -26.28
C ASP A 203 -1.86 20.93 -24.92
N PRO A 204 -1.18 21.36 -23.85
CA PRO A 204 -1.79 21.49 -22.52
C PRO A 204 -3.03 22.38 -22.53
N ASP A 205 -3.05 23.44 -23.35
CA ASP A 205 -4.12 24.44 -23.32
C ASP A 205 -5.42 23.96 -23.98
N SER A 206 -5.38 22.82 -24.68
CA SER A 206 -6.51 22.28 -25.45
C SER A 206 -6.88 20.83 -25.07
N PRO A 207 -7.33 20.54 -23.82
CA PRO A 207 -7.70 19.17 -23.41
C PRO A 207 -8.75 18.48 -24.28
N SER A 208 -9.67 19.25 -24.88
CA SER A 208 -10.68 18.72 -25.81
C SER A 208 -10.09 18.06 -27.04
N ASN A 209 -8.86 18.42 -27.42
CA ASN A 209 -8.20 17.93 -28.64
C ASN A 209 -7.32 16.71 -28.38
N TRP A 210 -7.23 16.22 -27.14
CA TRP A 210 -6.38 15.07 -26.79
C TRP A 210 -6.94 13.72 -27.25
N GLY A 211 -8.17 13.69 -27.79
CA GLY A 211 -8.81 12.45 -28.24
C GLY A 211 -9.32 11.56 -27.12
N LEU A 212 -9.48 12.11 -25.91
CA LEU A 212 -9.92 11.39 -24.70
C LEU A 212 -11.41 11.63 -24.36
N GLY A 213 -12.14 12.30 -25.25
CA GLY A 213 -13.51 12.75 -25.00
C GLY A 213 -13.56 14.07 -24.24
N HIS A 214 -14.72 14.35 -23.64
CA HIS A 214 -14.93 15.60 -22.91
C HIS A 214 -14.17 15.62 -21.59
N ALA A 215 -13.41 16.69 -21.38
CA ALA A 215 -12.75 16.96 -20.10
C ALA A 215 -13.78 17.48 -19.09
N MET A 216 -13.76 16.93 -17.88
CA MET A 216 -14.59 17.35 -16.75
C MET A 216 -13.71 17.73 -15.56
N SER A 217 -14.10 18.79 -14.84
CA SER A 217 -13.49 19.19 -13.58
C SER A 217 -14.56 19.62 -12.57
N VAL A 218 -14.29 19.33 -11.31
CA VAL A 218 -15.24 19.55 -10.21
C VAL A 218 -14.66 20.57 -9.24
N PRO A 219 -15.37 21.67 -8.93
CA PRO A 219 -14.94 22.61 -7.90
C PRO A 219 -15.09 21.99 -6.51
N LEU A 220 -14.12 22.25 -5.64
CA LEU A 220 -14.01 21.66 -4.31
C LEU A 220 -13.72 22.75 -3.28
N THR A 221 -14.28 22.56 -2.09
CA THR A 221 -13.93 23.33 -0.90
C THR A 221 -13.13 22.47 0.07
N PHE A 222 -12.52 23.10 1.08
CA PHE A 222 -11.88 22.33 2.15
C PHE A 222 -12.91 21.41 2.84
N GLY A 223 -12.54 20.16 3.06
CA GLY A 223 -13.45 19.11 3.55
C GLY A 223 -14.07 18.25 2.43
N ASP A 224 -14.01 18.67 1.17
CA ASP A 224 -14.55 17.87 0.06
C ASP A 224 -13.48 16.93 -0.51
N THR A 225 -13.91 15.83 -1.15
CA THR A 225 -13.01 14.90 -1.84
C THR A 225 -13.64 14.34 -3.11
N LEU A 226 -12.78 13.99 -4.07
CA LEU A 226 -13.11 13.23 -5.25
C LEU A 226 -12.71 11.78 -5.06
N LEU A 227 -13.61 10.86 -5.38
CA LEU A 227 -13.30 9.43 -5.51
C LEU A 227 -13.40 9.06 -6.98
N PHE A 228 -12.38 8.39 -7.49
CA PHE A 228 -12.36 7.90 -8.86
C PHE A 228 -11.55 6.61 -8.95
N HIS A 229 -11.98 5.72 -9.84
CA HIS A 229 -11.25 4.48 -10.11
C HIS A 229 -9.88 4.79 -10.70
N SER A 230 -8.84 4.08 -10.29
CA SER A 230 -7.44 4.34 -10.73
C SER A 230 -7.16 4.07 -12.22
N GLN A 231 -8.17 3.62 -12.97
CA GLN A 231 -8.12 3.45 -14.43
C GLN A 231 -8.82 4.60 -15.18
N VAL A 232 -9.51 5.49 -14.47
CA VAL A 232 -10.04 6.72 -15.05
C VAL A 232 -8.86 7.56 -15.51
N VAL A 233 -8.88 7.94 -16.78
CA VAL A 233 -7.87 8.82 -17.34
C VAL A 233 -8.08 10.21 -16.76
N HIS A 234 -7.03 10.75 -16.16
CA HIS A 234 -7.07 12.07 -15.54
C HIS A 234 -5.73 12.79 -15.70
N ALA A 235 -5.75 14.10 -15.50
CA ALA A 235 -4.61 14.98 -15.63
C ALA A 235 -4.60 16.03 -14.52
N SER A 236 -3.44 16.58 -14.22
CA SER A 236 -3.39 17.85 -13.48
C SER A 236 -3.95 18.97 -14.38
N PRO A 237 -4.56 20.02 -13.80
CA PRO A 237 -5.13 21.12 -14.55
C PRO A 237 -4.06 21.77 -15.43
N SER A 238 -4.44 22.03 -16.68
CA SER A 238 -3.57 22.67 -17.66
C SER A 238 -3.84 24.15 -17.84
N GLN A 239 -4.99 24.66 -17.40
CA GLN A 239 -5.41 26.06 -17.55
C GLN A 239 -5.02 26.96 -16.37
N SER A 240 -4.48 26.40 -15.29
CA SER A 240 -3.89 27.14 -14.17
C SER A 240 -2.67 26.43 -13.58
N PRO A 241 -1.67 26.03 -14.39
CA PRO A 241 -0.46 25.36 -13.90
C PRO A 241 0.39 26.32 -13.04
N GLU A 242 0.09 27.61 -13.15
CA GLU A 242 0.73 28.74 -12.50
C GLU A 242 0.15 29.10 -11.13
N LYS A 243 -0.80 28.32 -10.58
CA LYS A 243 -1.37 28.57 -9.25
C LYS A 243 -0.79 27.61 -8.22
N ASP A 244 -0.53 28.13 -7.03
CA ASP A 244 -0.21 27.30 -5.87
C ASP A 244 -1.37 26.34 -5.61
N ARG A 245 -1.00 25.11 -5.29
CA ARG A 245 -1.96 24.05 -5.00
C ARG A 245 -1.41 23.08 -4.00
N ILE A 246 -2.22 22.79 -3.00
CA ILE A 246 -1.93 21.75 -2.02
C ILE A 246 -3.05 20.73 -2.06
N SER A 247 -2.69 19.47 -2.28
CA SER A 247 -3.63 18.36 -2.33
C SER A 247 -3.06 17.10 -1.69
N THR A 248 -3.96 16.25 -1.19
CA THR A 248 -3.65 14.90 -0.73
C THR A 248 -4.39 13.89 -1.58
N GLU A 249 -3.71 12.78 -1.86
CA GLU A 249 -4.27 11.59 -2.46
C GLU A 249 -4.16 10.42 -1.47
N ILE A 250 -5.22 9.63 -1.30
CA ILE A 250 -5.20 8.37 -0.54
C ILE A 250 -5.62 7.28 -1.51
N ARG A 251 -4.81 6.24 -1.65
CA ARG A 251 -5.10 5.15 -2.58
C ARG A 251 -5.59 3.93 -1.80
N VAL A 252 -6.62 3.29 -2.34
CA VAL A 252 -7.24 2.10 -1.74
C VAL A 252 -7.34 1.01 -2.79
N ALA A 253 -6.85 -0.17 -2.45
CA ALA A 253 -7.01 -1.39 -3.22
C ALA A 253 -7.89 -2.39 -2.48
N ALA A 254 -8.70 -3.16 -3.19
CA ALA A 254 -9.57 -4.18 -2.62
C ALA A 254 -9.60 -5.43 -3.50
N GLY A 255 -9.82 -6.60 -2.89
CA GLY A 255 -9.71 -7.88 -3.59
C GLY A 255 -8.26 -8.22 -3.94
N ALA A 256 -7.30 -7.75 -3.13
CA ALA A 256 -5.86 -7.94 -3.33
C ALA A 256 -5.41 -9.37 -2.97
N LEU A 257 -5.92 -10.38 -3.68
CA LEU A 257 -5.59 -11.80 -3.44
C LEU A 257 -4.21 -12.19 -3.99
N ASP A 258 -3.66 -11.39 -4.91
CA ASP A 258 -2.52 -11.69 -5.76
C ASP A 258 -1.28 -10.82 -5.48
N GLY A 259 -0.15 -11.20 -6.07
CA GLY A 259 1.13 -10.51 -5.88
C GLY A 259 1.27 -9.32 -6.83
N ASN A 260 0.76 -8.16 -6.42
CA ASN A 260 0.72 -6.92 -7.21
C ASN A 260 1.71 -5.86 -6.71
N GLU A 261 2.87 -6.27 -6.18
CA GLU A 261 3.94 -5.42 -5.63
C GLU A 261 4.46 -4.29 -6.56
N ARG A 262 4.09 -4.32 -7.86
CA ARG A 262 4.41 -3.29 -8.86
C ARG A 262 3.26 -2.34 -9.17
N VAL A 263 2.03 -2.76 -8.91
CA VAL A 263 0.82 -1.95 -9.12
C VAL A 263 0.52 -1.16 -7.86
N TYR A 264 0.66 -1.82 -6.72
CA TYR A 264 0.67 -1.18 -5.41
C TYR A 264 1.97 -0.41 -5.24
N ARG A 265 1.91 0.93 -5.17
CA ARG A 265 3.03 1.71 -4.60
C ARG A 265 3.32 1.13 -3.22
N ARG A 266 4.57 0.93 -2.84
CA ARG A 266 5.01 0.08 -1.69
C ARG A 266 4.61 0.55 -0.28
N LEU A 267 3.60 1.41 -0.18
CA LEU A 267 3.10 2.04 1.02
C LEU A 267 1.75 1.46 1.47
N TYR A 268 1.21 0.46 0.78
CA TYR A 268 -0.05 -0.16 1.17
C TYR A 268 0.08 -1.05 2.41
N TRP A 269 -0.89 -0.94 3.32
CA TRP A 269 -1.11 -1.86 4.43
C TRP A 269 -2.52 -2.40 4.43
N ASN A 270 -2.71 -3.62 4.89
CA ASN A 270 -4.02 -4.21 5.14
C ASN A 270 -4.75 -3.35 6.18
N ILE A 271 -5.97 -2.95 5.82
CA ILE A 271 -6.80 -2.06 6.63
C ILE A 271 -7.13 -2.65 8.02
N GLN A 272 -7.08 -3.98 8.16
CA GLN A 272 -7.30 -4.66 9.44
C GLN A 272 -6.29 -4.23 10.50
N ASN A 273 -5.08 -3.86 10.10
CA ASN A 273 -4.03 -3.44 11.04
C ASN A 273 -4.37 -2.16 11.81
N PHE A 274 -5.32 -1.37 11.31
CA PHE A 274 -5.79 -0.11 11.92
C PHE A 274 -7.09 -0.27 12.70
N GLN A 275 -7.56 -1.50 12.93
CA GLN A 275 -8.79 -1.78 13.67
C GLN A 275 -8.52 -2.11 15.14
N THR A 276 -9.50 -1.80 15.99
CA THR A 276 -9.56 -2.23 17.38
C THR A 276 -10.12 -3.64 17.51
N SER A 277 -9.99 -4.20 18.72
CA SER A 277 -10.77 -5.36 19.11
C SER A 277 -12.28 -5.05 19.04
N LEU A 278 -13.12 -6.07 18.80
CA LEU A 278 -14.58 -5.90 18.66
C LEU A 278 -15.25 -5.27 19.90
N ASP A 279 -14.61 -5.37 21.07
CA ASP A 279 -15.13 -4.89 22.35
C ASP A 279 -14.70 -3.45 22.68
N GLU A 280 -13.72 -2.90 21.97
CA GLU A 280 -13.19 -1.56 22.20
C GLU A 280 -13.94 -0.51 21.38
N LYS A 281 -14.69 0.37 22.06
CA LYS A 281 -15.37 1.53 21.47
C LYS A 281 -14.46 2.75 21.49
N VAL A 282 -13.50 2.79 20.58
CA VAL A 282 -12.59 3.95 20.38
C VAL A 282 -12.90 4.60 19.04
N SER A 283 -13.13 5.91 19.02
CA SER A 283 -13.40 6.64 17.78
C SER A 283 -12.18 6.64 16.85
N PRO A 284 -12.35 6.73 15.51
CA PRO A 284 -11.23 6.80 14.57
C PRO A 284 -10.20 7.88 14.93
N GLN A 285 -10.68 9.04 15.39
CA GLN A 285 -9.84 10.15 15.82
C GLN A 285 -8.97 9.76 17.02
N GLU A 286 -9.56 9.23 18.08
CA GLU A 286 -8.84 8.79 19.28
C GLU A 286 -7.81 7.70 18.94
N ARG A 287 -8.16 6.75 18.06
CA ARG A 287 -7.22 5.73 17.57
C ARG A 287 -6.07 6.34 16.79
N ALA A 288 -6.35 7.32 15.92
CA ALA A 288 -5.33 7.97 15.10
C ALA A 288 -4.35 8.78 15.97
N GLU A 289 -4.78 9.41 17.06
CA GLU A 289 -3.89 10.15 17.98
C GLU A 289 -2.73 9.28 18.53
N GLU A 290 -2.96 7.98 18.71
CA GLU A 290 -1.91 7.05 19.15
C GLU A 290 -0.70 7.02 18.21
N TYR A 291 -0.91 7.24 16.91
CA TYR A 291 0.16 7.24 15.92
C TYR A 291 1.01 8.50 15.98
N LEU A 292 0.49 9.58 16.55
CA LEU A 292 1.28 10.79 16.77
C LEU A 292 2.10 10.68 18.06
N THR A 293 1.65 9.91 19.07
CA THR A 293 2.41 9.75 20.32
C THR A 293 3.84 9.26 20.08
N THR A 294 4.06 8.35 19.15
CA THR A 294 5.40 7.84 18.73
C THR A 294 6.27 8.87 18.02
N VAL A 295 5.67 9.90 17.40
CA VAL A 295 6.41 11.01 16.79
C VAL A 295 6.98 11.93 17.87
N PHE A 296 6.35 11.98 19.05
CA PHE A 296 6.69 12.90 20.13
C PHE A 296 7.40 12.25 21.31
N ASP A 297 7.10 10.98 21.60
CA ASP A 297 7.66 10.24 22.71
C ASP A 297 8.95 9.55 22.26
N GLN A 298 10.07 9.95 22.86
CA GLN A 298 11.39 9.37 22.57
C GLN A 298 11.68 8.12 23.41
N ASP A 299 10.84 7.82 24.40
CA ASP A 299 11.02 6.69 25.29
C ASP A 299 10.25 5.48 24.76
N VAL A 300 10.91 4.74 23.85
CA VAL A 300 10.41 3.52 23.23
C VAL A 300 10.60 2.34 24.17
N THR A 301 9.49 1.82 24.72
CA THR A 301 9.48 0.63 25.57
C THR A 301 8.40 -0.33 25.13
N LEU A 302 8.60 -1.64 25.39
CA LEU A 302 7.58 -2.65 25.10
C LEU A 302 6.27 -2.35 25.84
N ASN A 303 6.32 -1.95 27.12
CA ASN A 303 5.12 -1.66 27.89
C ASN A 303 4.24 -0.56 27.26
N LYS A 304 4.86 0.49 26.69
CA LYS A 304 4.12 1.52 25.95
C LYS A 304 3.61 1.02 24.61
N ALA A 305 4.38 0.19 23.92
CA ALA A 305 3.95 -0.43 22.67
C ALA A 305 2.70 -1.29 22.87
N LEU A 306 2.67 -2.13 23.90
CA LEU A 306 1.55 -3.02 24.21
C LEU A 306 0.22 -2.29 24.52
N GLN A 307 0.29 -1.01 24.89
CA GLN A 307 -0.89 -0.16 25.13
C GLN A 307 -1.60 0.30 23.86
N GLY A 308 -1.06 0.02 22.66
CA GLY A 308 -1.73 0.40 21.41
C GLY A 308 -3.07 -0.31 21.25
N CYS A 309 -4.10 0.42 20.80
CA CYS A 309 -5.45 -0.15 20.59
C CYS A 309 -5.60 -0.89 19.24
N THR A 310 -4.63 -0.75 18.34
CA THR A 310 -4.60 -1.42 17.03
C THR A 310 -3.28 -2.18 16.83
N ALA A 311 -3.28 -3.24 16.00
CA ALA A 311 -2.08 -4.03 15.77
C ALA A 311 -0.93 -3.19 15.20
N HIS A 312 -1.22 -2.29 14.26
CA HIS A 312 -0.19 -1.39 13.74
C HIS A 312 0.28 -0.37 14.77
N ALA A 313 -0.59 0.18 15.63
CA ALA A 313 -0.14 1.10 16.69
C ALA A 313 0.86 0.42 17.65
N VAL A 314 0.59 -0.83 18.03
CA VAL A 314 1.50 -1.64 18.86
C VAL A 314 2.85 -1.78 18.18
N VAL A 315 2.88 -2.17 16.90
CA VAL A 315 4.13 -2.38 16.17
C VAL A 315 4.85 -1.08 15.85
N HIS A 316 4.12 -0.04 15.47
CA HIS A 316 4.66 1.30 15.17
C HIS A 316 5.44 1.86 16.35
N ARG A 317 4.94 1.66 17.57
CA ARG A 317 5.59 2.07 18.82
C ARG A 317 6.88 1.33 19.15
N LEU A 318 7.19 0.22 18.46
CA LEU A 318 8.45 -0.51 18.62
C LEU A 318 9.59 0.11 17.80
N PHE A 319 9.30 1.00 16.86
CA PHE A 319 10.32 1.64 16.04
C PHE A 319 10.86 2.91 16.70
N LEU A 320 12.19 3.06 16.71
CA LEU A 320 12.88 4.24 17.24
C LEU A 320 12.62 5.51 16.41
N LYS A 321 12.16 5.35 15.17
CA LYS A 321 11.83 6.46 14.27
C LYS A 321 10.52 6.13 13.55
N PRO A 322 9.53 7.05 13.51
CA PRO A 322 8.23 6.79 12.88
C PRO A 322 8.35 6.33 11.43
N TYR A 323 9.23 6.97 10.67
CA TYR A 323 9.46 6.68 9.26
C TYR A 323 10.07 5.29 9.02
N SER A 324 10.72 4.67 10.01
CA SER A 324 11.24 3.31 9.89
C SER A 324 10.11 2.28 9.83
N SER A 325 8.99 2.54 10.53
CA SER A 325 7.81 1.68 10.43
C SER A 325 7.15 1.77 9.04
N LEU A 326 7.16 2.97 8.45
CA LEU A 326 6.71 3.21 7.07
C LEU A 326 7.55 2.38 6.10
N ASP A 327 8.87 2.38 6.29
CA ASP A 327 9.82 1.67 5.45
C ASP A 327 9.80 0.14 5.72
N ALA A 328 9.44 -0.30 6.93
CA ALA A 328 9.35 -1.71 7.31
C ALA A 328 8.17 -2.46 6.67
N ALA A 329 7.16 -1.73 6.17
CA ALA A 329 6.10 -2.24 5.30
C ALA A 329 6.62 -2.98 4.05
N PHE A 330 7.90 -2.82 3.74
CA PHE A 330 8.47 -3.27 2.50
C PHE A 330 9.03 -4.70 2.58
N MET A 331 8.37 -5.63 1.88
CA MET A 331 8.71 -7.05 1.84
C MET A 331 10.14 -7.38 1.34
N ASN A 332 10.82 -6.49 0.61
CA ASN A 332 12.13 -6.79 -0.01
C ASN A 332 13.31 -5.89 0.44
N ARG A 333 13.23 -5.12 1.55
CA ARG A 333 14.34 -4.21 1.98
C ARG A 333 15.36 -5.04 2.77
N SER A 334 16.59 -4.52 2.74
CA SER A 334 17.71 -5.01 3.54
C SER A 334 17.35 -5.02 5.03
N SER A 335 18.03 -5.89 5.78
CA SER A 335 17.94 -6.00 7.24
C SER A 335 18.15 -4.67 7.99
N GLU A 336 18.75 -3.66 7.35
CA GLU A 336 18.96 -2.31 7.89
C GLU A 336 17.66 -1.52 8.12
N ALA A 337 16.60 -1.77 7.35
CA ALA A 337 15.30 -1.15 7.63
C ALA A 337 14.66 -1.75 8.90
N LEU A 338 15.00 -3.00 9.20
CA LEU A 338 14.49 -3.77 10.34
C LEU A 338 15.31 -3.55 11.61
N SER A 339 16.51 -2.94 11.53
CA SER A 339 17.41 -2.72 12.66
C SER A 339 17.03 -1.54 13.56
N ASN A 340 16.06 -0.71 13.15
CA ASN A 340 15.58 0.43 13.95
C ASN A 340 14.39 0.09 14.87
N MET A 341 14.06 -1.19 15.01
CA MET A 341 13.07 -1.68 15.97
C MET A 341 13.76 -2.04 17.29
N LEU A 342 13.05 -1.87 18.42
CA LEU A 342 13.48 -2.32 19.74
C LEU A 342 13.90 -3.81 19.68
N LEU A 343 15.07 -4.11 20.25
CA LEU A 343 15.52 -5.50 20.42
C LEU A 343 14.71 -6.13 21.55
N LEU A 344 14.02 -7.23 21.25
CA LEU A 344 13.19 -7.93 22.21
C LEU A 344 13.86 -9.26 22.58
N ASN A 345 13.77 -9.65 23.84
CA ASN A 345 14.10 -11.00 24.30
C ASN A 345 12.94 -11.99 24.03
N ALA A 346 13.14 -13.27 24.35
CA ALA A 346 12.15 -14.31 24.09
C ALA A 346 10.80 -14.05 24.80
N GLU A 347 10.82 -13.67 26.08
CA GLU A 347 9.61 -13.41 26.86
C GLU A 347 8.87 -12.17 26.33
N GLU A 348 9.61 -11.15 25.94
CA GLU A 348 9.07 -9.93 25.32
C GLU A 348 8.40 -10.20 23.97
N TRP A 349 8.98 -11.09 23.15
CA TRP A 349 8.35 -11.55 21.91
C TRP A 349 7.04 -12.32 22.17
N GLU A 350 6.99 -13.16 23.20
CA GLU A 350 5.76 -13.88 23.57
C GLU A 350 4.68 -12.91 24.07
N LEU A 351 5.05 -11.89 24.85
CA LEU A 351 4.12 -10.83 25.28
C LEU A 351 3.58 -10.04 24.08
N LEU A 352 4.44 -9.64 23.16
CA LEU A 352 4.04 -8.96 21.93
C LEU A 352 3.11 -9.82 21.09
N LEU A 353 3.45 -11.09 20.89
CA LEU A 353 2.62 -12.02 20.14
C LEU A 353 1.25 -12.17 20.80
N SER A 354 1.20 -12.40 22.12
CA SER A 354 -0.05 -12.51 22.89
C SER A 354 -0.95 -11.28 22.69
N ARG A 355 -0.37 -10.07 22.77
CA ARG A 355 -1.12 -8.83 22.51
C ARG A 355 -1.62 -8.78 21.07
N LEU A 356 -0.78 -9.07 20.09
CA LEU A 356 -1.17 -9.04 18.68
C LEU A 356 -2.21 -10.12 18.32
N MET A 357 -2.27 -11.24 19.05
CA MET A 357 -3.32 -12.26 18.87
C MET A 357 -4.70 -11.77 19.33
N SER A 358 -4.75 -10.78 20.23
CA SER A 358 -6.00 -10.15 20.68
C SER A 358 -6.52 -9.05 19.73
N LEU A 359 -5.75 -8.69 18.71
CA LEU A 359 -6.04 -7.58 17.79
C LEU A 359 -6.22 -8.10 16.36
N PRO A 360 -7.11 -7.48 15.56
CA PRO A 360 -7.14 -7.72 14.13
C PRO A 360 -5.78 -7.35 13.52
N SER A 361 -5.18 -8.27 12.76
CA SER A 361 -3.94 -8.03 12.04
C SER A 361 -3.96 -8.67 10.67
N GLY A 362 -3.49 -7.92 9.68
CA GLY A 362 -3.34 -8.35 8.31
C GLY A 362 -2.06 -9.17 8.09
N GLU A 363 -2.02 -9.87 6.97
CA GLU A 363 -0.93 -10.76 6.59
C GLU A 363 0.41 -10.02 6.42
N ASP A 364 0.38 -8.79 5.92
CA ASP A 364 1.53 -7.90 5.75
C ASP A 364 2.26 -7.60 7.08
N LEU A 365 1.50 -7.27 8.13
CA LEU A 365 2.05 -7.02 9.46
C LEU A 365 2.65 -8.28 10.07
N ASN A 366 1.92 -9.39 9.99
CA ASN A 366 2.41 -10.68 10.48
C ASN A 366 3.67 -11.12 9.72
N PHE A 367 3.72 -10.91 8.40
CA PHE A 367 4.86 -11.27 7.57
C PHE A 367 6.09 -10.42 7.89
N MET A 368 5.90 -9.11 8.07
CA MET A 368 6.96 -8.22 8.54
C MET A 368 7.53 -8.68 9.88
N LEU A 369 6.66 -8.98 10.86
CA LEU A 369 7.10 -9.44 12.18
C LEU A 369 7.80 -10.80 12.13
N ALA A 370 7.34 -11.73 11.28
CA ALA A 370 8.01 -13.01 11.06
C ALA A 370 9.45 -12.80 10.56
N ARG A 371 9.66 -11.85 9.65
CA ARG A 371 11.01 -11.51 9.15
C ARG A 371 11.86 -10.86 10.23
N ILE A 372 11.30 -9.89 10.98
CA ILE A 372 12.03 -9.21 12.06
C ILE A 372 12.47 -10.20 13.13
N SER A 373 11.56 -11.04 13.62
CA SER A 373 11.89 -12.02 14.66
C SER A 373 12.93 -13.04 14.17
N TYR A 374 12.85 -13.47 12.90
CA TYR A 374 13.87 -14.31 12.30
C TYR A 374 15.24 -13.62 12.27
N HIS A 375 15.31 -12.37 11.80
CA HIS A 375 16.55 -11.60 11.77
C HIS A 375 17.14 -11.35 13.17
N GLN A 376 16.31 -11.27 14.20
CA GLN A 376 16.73 -11.19 15.60
C GLN A 376 17.08 -12.55 16.22
N GLY A 377 16.98 -13.66 15.48
CA GLY A 377 17.37 -15.00 15.93
C GLY A 377 16.25 -15.83 16.59
N PHE A 378 15.00 -15.35 16.57
CA PHE A 378 13.85 -16.02 17.20
C PHE A 378 13.04 -16.84 16.18
N LYS A 379 13.60 -17.96 15.74
CA LYS A 379 12.98 -18.87 14.76
C LYS A 379 11.58 -19.32 15.17
N ASP A 380 11.37 -19.74 16.42
CA ASP A 380 10.07 -20.25 16.87
C ASP A 380 8.97 -19.17 16.85
N VAL A 381 9.32 -17.93 17.22
CA VAL A 381 8.42 -16.78 17.13
C VAL A 381 8.08 -16.47 15.67
N SER A 382 9.08 -16.52 14.78
CA SER A 382 8.86 -16.35 13.34
C SER A 382 7.86 -17.37 12.78
N LEU A 383 8.01 -18.64 13.17
CA LEU A 383 7.08 -19.70 12.78
C LEU A 383 5.66 -19.46 13.28
N LYS A 384 5.47 -18.92 14.49
CA LYS A 384 4.12 -18.58 15.00
C LYS A 384 3.42 -17.52 14.14
N PHE A 385 4.13 -16.49 13.68
CA PHE A 385 3.56 -15.51 12.74
C PHE A 385 3.28 -16.11 11.36
N ILE A 386 4.16 -16.98 10.85
CA ILE A 386 3.95 -17.69 9.58
C ILE A 386 2.70 -18.56 9.65
N LEU A 387 2.55 -19.37 10.71
CA LEU A 387 1.37 -20.21 10.91
C LEU A 387 0.09 -19.37 10.99
N ARG A 388 0.12 -18.22 11.69
CA ARG A 388 -1.03 -17.30 11.71
C ARG A 388 -1.45 -16.82 10.31
N ILE A 389 -0.49 -16.51 9.44
CA ILE A 389 -0.78 -16.16 8.03
C ILE A 389 -1.38 -17.36 7.30
N LEU A 390 -0.73 -18.53 7.41
CA LEU A 390 -1.14 -19.75 6.74
C LEU A 390 -2.49 -20.27 7.22
N ASP A 391 -2.93 -19.99 8.44
CA ASP A 391 -4.22 -20.42 8.96
C ASP A 391 -5.34 -19.51 8.43
N GLY A 392 -5.13 -18.19 8.44
CA GLY A 392 -6.18 -17.20 8.16
C GLY A 392 -6.29 -16.73 6.71
N THR A 393 -5.21 -16.79 5.92
CA THR A 393 -5.19 -16.10 4.63
C THR A 393 -6.05 -16.79 3.56
N GLN A 394 -6.68 -15.95 2.73
CA GLN A 394 -7.34 -16.32 1.47
C GLN A 394 -6.51 -15.88 0.24
N SER A 395 -5.39 -15.21 0.47
CA SER A 395 -4.49 -14.74 -0.58
C SER A 395 -3.48 -15.83 -0.91
N PHE A 396 -3.47 -16.30 -2.16
CA PHE A 396 -2.44 -17.21 -2.63
C PHE A 396 -1.05 -16.54 -2.62
N HIS A 397 -1.00 -15.21 -2.71
CA HIS A 397 0.25 -14.46 -2.58
C HIS A 397 0.81 -14.52 -1.15
N TRP A 398 0.01 -14.19 -0.13
CA TRP A 398 0.48 -14.24 1.26
C TRP A 398 0.80 -15.67 1.71
N SER A 399 0.02 -16.67 1.25
CA SER A 399 0.34 -18.08 1.46
C SER A 399 1.69 -18.46 0.84
N LEU A 400 1.97 -18.01 -0.38
CA LEU A 400 3.26 -18.26 -1.04
C LEU A 400 4.42 -17.62 -0.27
N GLN A 401 4.28 -16.35 0.14
CA GLN A 401 5.35 -15.65 0.85
C GLN A 401 5.62 -16.29 2.22
N ALA A 402 4.58 -16.65 2.97
CA ALA A 402 4.73 -17.35 4.24
C ALA A 402 5.41 -18.72 4.08
N ALA A 403 5.03 -19.50 3.06
CA ALA A 403 5.66 -20.79 2.76
C ALA A 403 7.15 -20.64 2.37
N ARG A 404 7.48 -19.62 1.57
CA ARG A 404 8.88 -19.31 1.22
C ARG A 404 9.71 -18.94 2.45
N LEU A 405 9.17 -18.12 3.35
CA LEU A 405 9.87 -17.77 4.59
C LEU A 405 10.04 -19.00 5.49
N ALA A 406 9.06 -19.91 5.56
CA ALA A 406 9.19 -21.17 6.27
C ALA A 406 10.32 -22.07 5.70
N GLU A 407 10.47 -22.10 4.37
CA GLU A 407 11.56 -22.80 3.70
C GLU A 407 12.92 -22.16 4.01
N GLU A 408 13.02 -20.83 3.99
CA GLU A 408 14.24 -20.10 4.38
C GLU A 408 14.63 -20.37 5.85
N LEU A 409 13.63 -20.60 6.71
CA LEU A 409 13.81 -21.03 8.09
C LEU A 409 14.20 -22.51 8.25
N LEU A 410 14.34 -23.27 7.15
CA LEU A 410 14.59 -24.72 7.16
C LEU A 410 13.49 -25.48 7.93
N CYS A 411 12.23 -25.10 7.74
CA CYS A 411 11.06 -25.79 8.28
C CYS A 411 10.24 -26.39 7.12
N ASP A 412 10.79 -27.43 6.50
CA ASP A 412 10.25 -27.99 5.26
C ASP A 412 8.80 -28.46 5.36
N ASP A 413 8.35 -28.95 6.52
CA ASP A 413 7.00 -29.47 6.68
C ASP A 413 5.96 -28.34 6.62
N ILE A 414 6.20 -27.25 7.37
CA ILE A 414 5.37 -26.03 7.29
C ILE A 414 5.45 -25.39 5.90
N ALA A 415 6.64 -25.38 5.29
CA ALA A 415 6.82 -24.86 3.93
C ALA A 415 6.00 -25.65 2.91
N LEU A 416 6.07 -26.99 2.94
CA LEU A 416 5.33 -27.86 2.04
C LEU A 416 3.81 -27.69 2.21
N ASP A 417 3.31 -27.66 3.45
CA ASP A 417 1.89 -27.43 3.73
C ASP A 417 1.42 -26.07 3.19
N GLY A 418 2.21 -25.01 3.43
CA GLY A 418 1.94 -23.68 2.89
C GLY A 418 1.96 -23.63 1.35
N PHE A 419 2.86 -24.37 0.71
CA PHE A 419 2.90 -24.49 -0.75
C PHE A 419 1.68 -25.25 -1.30
N TYR A 420 1.21 -26.33 -0.68
CA TYR A 420 -0.03 -26.98 -1.13
C TYR A 420 -1.25 -26.09 -0.93
N LYS A 421 -1.35 -25.41 0.21
CA LYS A 421 -2.40 -24.41 0.45
C LYS A 421 -2.38 -23.30 -0.62
N THR A 422 -1.20 -22.84 -1.00
CA THR A 422 -1.04 -21.84 -2.07
C THR A 422 -1.62 -22.33 -3.40
N ILE A 423 -1.35 -23.58 -3.79
CA ILE A 423 -1.90 -24.17 -5.02
C ILE A 423 -3.43 -24.28 -4.93
N ASP A 424 -3.96 -24.72 -3.78
CA ASP A 424 -5.40 -24.84 -3.57
C ASP A 424 -6.09 -23.48 -3.70
N LEU A 425 -5.60 -22.47 -2.96
CA LEU A 425 -6.09 -21.09 -3.04
C LEU A 425 -6.03 -20.53 -4.47
N ALA A 426 -4.94 -20.76 -5.21
CA ALA A 426 -4.82 -20.29 -6.58
C ALA A 426 -5.84 -20.97 -7.52
N LYS A 427 -6.11 -22.27 -7.33
CA LYS A 427 -7.09 -23.03 -8.14
C LYS A 427 -8.53 -22.65 -7.84
N THR A 428 -8.85 -22.35 -6.58
CA THR A 428 -10.21 -22.03 -6.14
C THR A 428 -10.49 -20.53 -6.08
N SER A 429 -9.49 -19.70 -6.38
CA SER A 429 -9.62 -18.25 -6.37
C SER A 429 -10.68 -17.78 -7.36
N ASP A 430 -11.51 -16.83 -6.94
CA ASP A 430 -12.42 -16.08 -7.78
C ASP A 430 -11.72 -14.95 -8.57
N PHE A 431 -10.38 -14.94 -8.56
CA PHE A 431 -9.55 -13.98 -9.26
C PHE A 431 -9.96 -13.88 -10.73
N LYS A 432 -10.28 -12.65 -11.14
CA LYS A 432 -10.56 -12.29 -12.53
C LYS A 432 -9.64 -11.16 -12.92
N LEU A 433 -8.88 -11.36 -13.99
CA LEU A 433 -8.27 -10.25 -14.69
C LEU A 433 -9.36 -9.27 -15.09
N ASP A 434 -9.12 -7.98 -14.88
CA ASP A 434 -9.99 -6.97 -15.45
C ASP A 434 -9.95 -7.12 -16.98
N ARG A 435 -11.10 -7.34 -17.61
CA ARG A 435 -11.22 -7.64 -19.04
C ARG A 435 -10.59 -6.58 -19.96
N PHE A 436 -10.38 -5.37 -19.45
CA PHE A 436 -9.75 -4.25 -20.19
C PHE A 436 -8.23 -4.15 -19.97
N THR A 437 -7.66 -5.09 -19.21
CA THR A 437 -6.21 -5.19 -19.00
C THR A 437 -5.49 -6.03 -20.06
N LEU A 438 -6.21 -6.69 -20.98
CA LEU A 438 -5.59 -7.56 -21.99
C LEU A 438 -4.64 -6.77 -22.92
N ASP A 439 -4.98 -5.54 -23.26
CA ASP A 439 -4.17 -4.66 -24.12
C ASP A 439 -3.20 -3.77 -23.32
N MET A 440 -3.29 -3.76 -21.98
CA MET A 440 -2.30 -3.07 -21.15
C MET A 440 -0.95 -3.80 -21.22
N PRO A 441 0.17 -3.03 -21.26
CA PRO A 441 1.49 -3.62 -21.30
C PRO A 441 1.75 -4.47 -20.06
N PRO A 442 2.55 -5.55 -20.18
CA PRO A 442 3.09 -6.20 -19.01
C PRO A 442 3.94 -5.19 -18.19
N PRO A 443 4.12 -5.41 -16.88
CA PRO A 443 4.89 -4.51 -16.02
C PRO A 443 6.28 -4.18 -16.61
N ARG A 444 6.63 -2.88 -16.70
CA ARG A 444 7.78 -2.38 -17.49
C ARG A 444 9.18 -2.81 -17.02
N SER A 445 9.36 -3.43 -15.84
CA SER A 445 10.69 -3.81 -15.36
C SER A 445 11.01 -5.30 -15.59
N PRO A 446 12.14 -5.67 -16.21
CA PRO A 446 12.55 -7.07 -16.29
C PRO A 446 12.93 -7.59 -14.89
N GLY A 447 12.39 -8.74 -14.46
CA GLY A 447 12.93 -9.49 -13.31
C GLY A 447 12.03 -9.77 -12.09
N LEU A 448 10.79 -9.26 -12.01
CA LEU A 448 9.83 -9.68 -10.97
C LEU A 448 8.51 -10.05 -11.63
N LEU A 449 8.08 -11.30 -11.40
CA LEU A 449 6.89 -11.89 -11.99
C LEU A 449 5.64 -11.36 -11.28
N GLN A 450 4.68 -10.82 -12.04
CA GLN A 450 3.33 -10.60 -11.53
C GLN A 450 2.69 -11.98 -11.29
N LEU A 451 2.19 -12.20 -10.08
CA LEU A 451 1.68 -13.50 -9.68
C LEU A 451 0.20 -13.61 -9.98
N PHE A 452 -0.14 -14.20 -11.11
CA PHE A 452 -1.48 -14.69 -11.43
C PHE A 452 -1.65 -16.15 -11.02
N PRO A 453 -2.89 -16.66 -10.84
CA PRO A 453 -3.14 -18.04 -10.40
C PRO A 453 -2.27 -19.11 -11.08
N ASP A 454 -2.25 -19.16 -12.41
CA ASP A 454 -1.48 -20.17 -13.17
C ASP A 454 0.04 -20.05 -12.94
N SER A 455 0.55 -18.82 -12.90
CA SER A 455 1.97 -18.55 -12.66
C SER A 455 2.38 -18.85 -11.22
N THR A 456 1.48 -18.59 -10.26
CA THR A 456 1.64 -18.96 -8.85
C THR A 456 1.73 -20.48 -8.72
N ILE A 457 0.78 -21.23 -9.29
CA ILE A 457 0.79 -22.70 -9.26
C ILE A 457 2.11 -23.24 -9.80
N SER A 458 2.52 -22.77 -10.98
CA SER A 458 3.75 -23.22 -11.64
C SER A 458 5.00 -22.98 -10.79
N ILE A 459 5.12 -21.80 -10.17
CA ILE A 459 6.23 -21.46 -9.29
C ILE A 459 6.19 -22.31 -8.01
N THR A 460 5.01 -22.49 -7.43
CA THR A 460 4.83 -23.28 -6.20
C THR A 460 5.18 -24.75 -6.41
N GLU A 461 4.78 -25.35 -7.53
CA GLU A 461 5.16 -26.72 -7.89
C GLU A 461 6.69 -26.87 -8.03
N TRP A 462 7.37 -25.84 -8.54
CA TRP A 462 8.83 -25.82 -8.59
C TRP A 462 9.46 -25.83 -7.19
N PHE A 463 8.97 -25.02 -6.25
CA PHE A 463 9.44 -25.02 -4.87
C PHE A 463 9.23 -26.38 -4.18
N ILE A 464 8.05 -26.99 -4.34
CA ILE A 464 7.77 -28.32 -3.80
C ILE A 464 8.76 -29.36 -4.35
N LYS A 465 9.01 -29.33 -5.66
CA LYS A 465 9.97 -30.24 -6.30
C LYS A 465 11.39 -30.01 -5.78
N ARG A 466 11.80 -28.76 -5.58
CA ARG A 466 13.10 -28.39 -5.01
C ARG A 466 13.30 -28.95 -3.61
N ILE A 467 12.35 -28.73 -2.70
CA ILE A 467 12.41 -29.26 -1.32
C ILE A 467 12.52 -30.78 -1.33
N ARG A 468 11.70 -31.45 -2.14
CA ARG A 468 11.73 -32.92 -2.26
C ARG A 468 13.08 -33.43 -2.77
N ILE A 469 13.69 -32.74 -3.74
CA ILE A 469 15.03 -33.08 -4.24
C ILE A 469 16.08 -32.88 -3.14
N ASN A 470 16.03 -31.76 -2.41
CA ASN A 470 16.97 -31.49 -1.31
C ASN A 470 16.87 -32.55 -0.21
N LYS A 471 15.66 -32.95 0.21
CA LYS A 471 15.44 -34.06 1.15
C LYS A 471 16.00 -35.41 0.66
N LEU A 472 16.09 -35.62 -0.67
CA LEU A 472 16.65 -36.85 -1.26
C LEU A 472 18.19 -36.82 -1.37
N ILE A 473 18.80 -35.64 -1.52
CA ILE A 473 20.25 -35.47 -1.71
C ILE A 473 20.97 -35.27 -0.38
N THR A 474 20.30 -34.72 0.63
CA THR A 474 20.85 -34.47 1.97
C THR A 474 20.11 -35.33 2.99
N PRO A 475 20.60 -36.54 3.33
CA PRO A 475 20.05 -37.29 4.44
C PRO A 475 20.31 -36.51 5.72
N ASN A 476 19.28 -36.41 6.56
CA ASN A 476 19.27 -35.69 7.84
C ASN A 476 20.57 -35.92 8.65
N PRO A 477 21.35 -34.88 9.03
CA PRO A 477 22.53 -35.04 9.90
C PRO A 477 22.15 -35.38 11.34
N SER A 478 20.91 -35.08 11.74
CA SER A 478 20.37 -35.46 13.04
C SER A 478 19.67 -36.81 12.90
N GLY A 479 20.30 -37.86 13.44
CA GLY A 479 19.70 -39.18 13.65
C GLY A 479 18.55 -39.17 14.67
N LEU A 480 17.60 -38.25 14.52
CA LEU A 480 16.34 -38.27 15.24
C LEU A 480 15.35 -39.10 14.43
N ASP A 481 14.98 -40.23 15.03
CA ASP A 481 14.01 -41.18 14.53
C ASP A 481 12.65 -40.49 14.33
N PRO A 482 12.12 -40.43 13.08
CA PRO A 482 10.81 -39.85 12.78
C PRO A 482 9.64 -40.54 13.49
N THR A 483 9.85 -41.74 14.05
CA THR A 483 8.82 -42.50 14.78
C THR A 483 8.54 -41.98 16.19
N LEU A 484 9.32 -41.01 16.70
CA LEU A 484 9.10 -40.41 18.02
C LEU A 484 8.16 -39.18 18.02
N LEU A 485 7.75 -38.66 16.86
CA LEU A 485 6.91 -37.45 16.76
C LEU A 485 5.53 -37.67 16.11
N TYR A 486 5.25 -38.85 15.58
CA TYR A 486 3.97 -39.15 14.93
C TYR A 486 3.38 -40.46 15.45
N GLY A 487 2.23 -40.35 16.13
CA GLY A 487 1.31 -41.48 16.35
C GLY A 487 0.80 -42.06 15.01
N PRO A 488 0.02 -43.16 15.03
CA PRO A 488 -0.15 -44.00 13.85
C PRO A 488 -0.90 -43.29 12.70
N GLU A 489 -0.16 -43.11 11.60
CA GLU A 489 -0.51 -42.91 10.17
C GLU A 489 -1.77 -42.13 9.74
N PRO A 490 -1.64 -41.18 8.78
CA PRO A 490 -2.69 -40.87 7.81
C PRO A 490 -2.63 -41.80 6.57
N PRO A 491 -3.74 -41.97 5.84
CA PRO A 491 -3.96 -43.13 4.96
C PRO A 491 -3.18 -43.11 3.64
N ILE A 492 -2.83 -44.33 3.24
CA ILE A 492 -2.15 -44.72 2.01
C ILE A 492 -2.99 -44.38 0.76
N ARG A 493 -2.74 -43.22 0.15
CA ARG A 493 -2.85 -43.02 -1.31
C ARG A 493 -1.69 -42.12 -1.73
N TYR A 494 -1.03 -42.43 -2.84
CA TYR A 494 0.19 -41.80 -3.41
C TYR A 494 1.54 -42.53 -3.18
N ARG A 495 1.55 -43.79 -2.72
CA ARG A 495 2.61 -44.73 -3.12
C ARG A 495 2.17 -45.40 -4.43
N ASN A 496 2.63 -44.86 -5.55
CA ASN A 496 2.91 -45.54 -6.83
C ASN A 496 2.56 -44.63 -7.99
N GLN A 497 3.53 -43.83 -8.42
CA GLN A 497 3.88 -43.61 -9.82
C GLN A 497 4.97 -42.54 -9.84
N LEU A 498 6.20 -42.95 -10.16
CA LEU A 498 7.20 -42.20 -10.91
C LEU A 498 8.43 -43.11 -11.06
N THR A 499 8.28 -44.09 -11.94
CA THR A 499 9.41 -44.85 -12.48
C THR A 499 10.28 -43.95 -13.34
N LYS A 500 11.59 -44.02 -13.09
CA LYS A 500 12.70 -43.45 -13.86
C LYS A 500 12.42 -43.27 -15.36
N ARG A 501 12.40 -42.01 -15.84
CA ARG A 501 12.94 -41.62 -17.15
C ARG A 501 13.07 -40.08 -17.28
N SER A 502 14.22 -39.69 -17.81
CA SER A 502 14.63 -38.40 -18.41
C SER A 502 14.65 -37.10 -17.58
N MET A 503 15.36 -37.09 -16.45
CA MET A 503 15.85 -35.84 -15.82
C MET A 503 16.93 -35.13 -16.67
N GLY A 504 17.63 -35.87 -17.54
CA GLY A 504 18.65 -35.33 -18.45
C GLY A 504 18.09 -34.60 -19.68
N GLU A 505 16.87 -34.90 -20.14
CA GLU A 505 16.28 -34.22 -21.31
C GLU A 505 15.60 -32.90 -20.94
N LEU A 506 14.98 -32.83 -19.74
CA LEU A 506 14.39 -31.59 -19.21
C LEU A 506 15.45 -30.52 -18.90
N LEU A 507 16.61 -30.92 -18.35
CA LEU A 507 17.72 -30.00 -18.09
C LEU A 507 18.38 -29.49 -19.39
N ARG A 508 18.47 -30.37 -20.41
CA ARG A 508 19.06 -30.03 -21.71
C ARG A 508 18.17 -29.07 -22.50
N ASN A 509 16.85 -29.27 -22.50
CA ASN A 509 15.91 -28.36 -23.19
C ASN A 509 15.78 -27.00 -22.47
N PHE A 510 15.92 -26.97 -21.14
CA PHE A 510 15.91 -25.70 -20.38
C PHE A 510 17.18 -24.87 -20.62
N LEU A 511 18.37 -25.50 -20.65
CA LEU A 511 19.62 -24.80 -20.95
C LEU A 511 19.69 -24.35 -22.42
N LEU A 512 19.16 -25.13 -23.36
CA LEU A 512 19.12 -24.75 -24.78
C LEU A 512 18.19 -23.55 -25.07
N ASN A 513 17.18 -23.31 -24.24
CA ASN A 513 16.30 -22.14 -24.36
C ASN A 513 16.86 -20.87 -23.67
N MET A 514 17.73 -20.99 -22.66
CA MET A 514 18.38 -19.82 -22.05
C MET A 514 19.51 -19.23 -22.91
N PHE A 515 20.12 -20.00 -23.82
CA PHE A 515 21.21 -19.52 -24.69
C PHE A 515 20.77 -19.18 -26.12
N ARG A 516 19.45 -19.04 -26.37
CA ARG A 516 18.89 -18.54 -27.63
C ARG A 516 18.13 -17.22 -27.43
N ILE A 517 18.77 -16.25 -26.80
CA ILE A 517 18.49 -14.82 -27.01
C ILE A 517 19.85 -14.13 -27.05
N GLY A 518 20.40 -14.05 -28.26
CA GLY A 518 21.38 -13.05 -28.65
C GLY A 518 20.67 -12.00 -29.50
#